data_AF-A0A353T5F8-F1
#
_entry.id   AF-A0A353T5F8-F1
#
_cell.length_a   1.000
_cell.length_b   1.000
_cell.length_c   1.000
_cell.angle_alpha   90.00
_cell.angle_beta   90.00
_cell.angle_gamma   90.00
#
_symmetry.space_group_name_H-M   'P 1'
#
loop_
_entity.id
_entity.type
_entity.pdbx_description
1 polymer ?
#
loop_
_entity_poly.entity_id
_entity_poly.type
_entity_poly.pdbx_seq_one_letter_code
_entity_poly.pdbx_strand_id
1 'polypeptide(L)'
;AEHSGHRLGFYVSLAAMEQARKEGFSRMVLRTDDFRIPAIKTYIRLGFVPCIVHENHISRWQEILKKINREDPAALLPSVYDGTTTHDI
;
A
#
# COMPACT_ATOMS: atom_id res chain seq x y z
N ALA A 1 -14.14 2.74 -18.77
CA ALA A 1 -15.28 2.88 -17.84
C ALA A 1 -16.11 1.58 -17.75
N GLU A 2 -16.19 0.78 -18.82
CA GLU A 2 -16.98 -0.45 -18.89
C GLU A 2 -16.64 -1.54 -17.86
N HIS A 3 -15.39 -1.63 -17.42
CA HIS A 3 -14.96 -2.67 -16.45
C HIS A 3 -14.63 -2.12 -15.05
N SER A 4 -15.00 -0.87 -14.78
CA SER A 4 -14.84 -0.25 -13.47
C SER A 4 -15.78 -0.90 -12.44
N GLY A 5 -15.42 -0.92 -11.16
CA GLY A 5 -16.27 -1.44 -10.07
C GLY A 5 -16.21 -2.96 -9.85
N HIS A 6 -15.71 -3.74 -10.80
CA HIS A 6 -15.59 -5.21 -10.68
C HIS A 6 -14.40 -5.71 -9.86
N ARG A 7 -13.67 -4.81 -9.20
CA ARG A 7 -12.47 -5.12 -8.39
C ARG A 7 -11.40 -5.89 -9.17
N LEU A 8 -11.29 -5.73 -10.49
CA LEU A 8 -10.34 -6.48 -11.31
C LEU A 8 -8.88 -6.31 -10.83
N GLY A 9 -8.49 -5.09 -10.45
CA GLY A 9 -7.16 -4.83 -9.89
C GLY A 9 -6.87 -5.62 -8.61
N PHE A 10 -7.90 -5.90 -7.79
CA PHE A 10 -7.76 -6.74 -6.59
C PHE A 10 -7.45 -8.19 -6.98
N TYR A 11 -8.23 -8.78 -7.88
CA TYR A 11 -8.05 -10.19 -8.27
C TYR A 11 -6.73 -10.43 -9.02
N VAL A 12 -6.36 -9.52 -9.92
CA VAL A 12 -5.07 -9.61 -10.63
C VAL A 12 -3.91 -9.51 -9.65
N SER A 13 -3.95 -8.56 -8.71
CA SER A 13 -2.89 -8.42 -7.70
C SER A 13 -2.83 -9.64 -6.77
N LEU A 14 -3.97 -10.16 -6.33
CA LEU A 14 -4.03 -11.37 -5.51
C LEU A 14 -3.42 -12.59 -6.23
N ALA A 15 -3.74 -12.77 -7.51
CA ALA A 15 -3.15 -13.84 -8.31
C ALA A 15 -1.62 -13.70 -8.43
N ALA A 16 -1.11 -12.48 -8.61
CA ALA A 16 0.32 -12.21 -8.61
C ALA A 16 0.97 -12.52 -7.24
N MET A 17 0.30 -12.17 -6.13
CA MET A 17 0.79 -12.49 -4.78
C MET A 17 0.84 -14.01 -4.55
N GLU A 18 -0.19 -14.74 -4.95
CA GLU A 18 -0.20 -16.20 -4.87
C GLU A 18 0.90 -16.84 -5.71
N GLN A 19 1.16 -16.30 -6.90
CA GLN A 19 2.23 -16.80 -7.76
C GLN A 19 3.61 -16.56 -7.13
N ALA A 20 3.87 -15.35 -6.65
CA ALA A 20 5.14 -15.04 -5.99
C ALA A 20 5.35 -15.88 -4.71
N ARG A 21 4.27 -16.19 -3.96
CA ARG A 21 4.35 -17.13 -2.84
C ARG A 21 4.74 -18.55 -3.30
N LYS A 22 4.21 -19.04 -4.42
CA LYS A 22 4.57 -20.36 -4.99
C LYS A 22 6.01 -20.42 -5.47
N GLU A 23 6.54 -19.31 -5.98
CA GLU A 23 7.92 -19.18 -6.43
C GLU A 23 8.92 -19.01 -5.27
N GLY A 24 8.43 -18.91 -4.03
CA GLY A 24 9.26 -18.84 -2.83
C GLY A 24 9.72 -17.44 -2.46
N PHE A 25 9.11 -16.39 -3.01
CA PHE A 25 9.43 -15.01 -2.60
C PHE A 25 8.98 -14.76 -1.16
N SER A 26 9.87 -14.17 -0.37
CA SER A 26 9.65 -13.88 1.05
C SER A 26 8.93 -12.55 1.30
N ARG A 27 8.90 -11.65 0.30
CA ARG A 27 8.34 -10.31 0.41
C ARG A 27 7.84 -9.80 -0.95
N MET A 28 6.87 -8.90 -0.90
CA MET A 28 6.38 -8.15 -2.06
C MET A 28 6.34 -6.65 -1.72
N VAL A 29 6.76 -5.82 -2.67
CA VAL A 29 6.78 -4.36 -2.52
C VAL A 29 6.09 -3.74 -3.73
N LEU A 30 5.36 -2.64 -3.50
CA LEU A 30 4.67 -1.89 -4.53
C LEU A 30 5.10 -0.43 -4.47
N ARG A 31 5.29 0.19 -5.63
CA ARG A 31 5.43 1.64 -5.77
C ARG A 31 4.17 2.18 -6.43
N THR A 32 3.58 3.22 -5.84
CA THR A 32 2.39 3.89 -6.38
C THR A 32 2.44 5.37 -6.01
N ASP A 33 1.89 6.21 -6.88
CA ASP A 33 1.74 7.63 -6.61
C ASP A 33 0.48 7.93 -5.79
N ASP A 34 0.52 8.99 -4.99
CA ASP A 34 -0.54 9.44 -4.08
C ASP A 34 -1.89 9.68 -4.75
N PHE A 35 -1.89 10.13 -6.01
CA PHE A 35 -3.12 10.41 -6.75
C PHE A 35 -3.87 9.13 -7.15
N ARG A 36 -3.21 7.95 -7.12
CA ARG A 36 -3.81 6.65 -7.49
C ARG A 36 -4.61 6.04 -6.34
N ILE A 37 -5.50 6.83 -5.75
CA ILE A 37 -6.34 6.44 -4.61
C ILE A 37 -7.05 5.08 -4.81
N PRO A 38 -7.62 4.73 -5.99
CA PRO A 38 -8.22 3.41 -6.20
C PRO A 38 -7.24 2.23 -6.06
N ALA A 39 -5.99 2.40 -6.52
CA ALA A 39 -4.96 1.38 -6.39
C ALA A 39 -4.53 1.24 -4.92
N ILE A 40 -4.32 2.36 -4.23
CA ILE A 40 -3.96 2.38 -2.80
C ILE A 40 -5.00 1.64 -1.96
N LYS A 41 -6.30 1.92 -2.18
CA LYS A 41 -7.40 1.18 -1.52
C LYS A 41 -7.31 -0.32 -1.76
N THR A 42 -6.93 -0.73 -2.97
CA THR A 42 -6.78 -2.14 -3.35
C THR A 42 -5.63 -2.78 -2.58
N TYR A 43 -4.46 -2.14 -2.54
CA TYR A 43 -3.28 -2.70 -1.88
C TYR A 43 -3.44 -2.76 -0.36
N ILE A 44 -3.98 -1.72 0.27
CA ILE A 44 -4.27 -1.77 1.72
C ILE A 44 -5.27 -2.89 2.03
N ARG A 45 -6.26 -3.14 1.17
CA ARG A 45 -7.21 -4.26 1.35
C ARG A 45 -6.54 -5.62 1.19
N LEU A 46 -5.49 -5.72 0.38
CA LEU A 46 -4.67 -6.93 0.21
C LEU A 46 -3.64 -7.13 1.35
N GLY A 47 -3.57 -6.20 2.31
CA GLY A 47 -2.68 -6.30 3.47
C GLY A 47 -1.33 -5.60 3.30
N PHE A 48 -1.11 -4.84 2.22
CA PHE A 48 0.07 -3.99 2.13
C PHE A 48 -0.02 -2.84 3.14
N VAL A 49 1.12 -2.49 3.72
CA VAL A 49 1.27 -1.37 4.67
C VAL A 49 2.14 -0.26 4.05
N PRO A 50 1.92 1.01 4.46
CA PRO A 50 2.81 2.12 4.09
C PRO A 50 4.28 1.84 4.43
N CYS A 51 5.18 2.11 3.48
CA CYS A 51 6.62 2.11 3.71
C CYS A 51 7.12 3.56 3.74
N ILE A 52 7.65 3.99 4.89
CA ILE A 52 8.12 5.36 5.12
C ILE A 52 9.64 5.41 4.91
N VAL A 53 10.05 5.76 3.69
CA VAL A 53 11.48 5.87 3.32
C VAL A 53 11.99 7.32 3.28
N HIS A 54 11.11 8.29 3.56
CA HIS A 54 11.42 9.71 3.61
C HIS A 54 10.47 10.40 4.58
N GLU A 55 10.94 11.42 5.29
CA GLU A 55 10.16 12.14 6.32
C GLU A 55 8.83 12.70 5.80
N ASN A 56 8.81 13.21 4.56
CA ASN A 56 7.60 13.74 3.92
C ASN A 56 6.55 12.66 3.60
N HIS A 57 6.88 11.37 3.66
CA HIS A 57 5.89 10.30 3.41
C HIS A 57 4.87 10.22 4.52
N ILE A 58 5.21 10.60 5.76
CA ILE A 58 4.28 10.54 6.90
C ILE A 58 3.07 11.44 6.63
N SER A 59 3.29 12.72 6.30
CA SER A 59 2.21 13.66 6.02
C SER A 59 1.40 13.27 4.78
N ARG A 60 2.07 12.81 3.73
CA ARG A 60 1.42 12.30 2.51
C ARG A 60 0.50 11.11 2.80
N TRP A 61 0.96 10.13 3.57
CA TRP A 61 0.12 8.99 3.96
C TRP A 61 -1.02 9.39 4.88
N GLN A 62 -0.83 10.34 5.80
CA GLN A 62 -1.93 10.89 6.60
C GLN A 62 -3.03 11.50 5.72
N GLU A 63 -2.66 12.26 4.68
CA GLU A 63 -3.62 12.81 3.72
C GLU A 63 -4.35 11.72 2.92
N ILE A 64 -3.61 10.71 2.45
CA ILE A 64 -4.18 9.58 1.72
C ILE A 64 -5.17 8.80 2.60
N LEU A 65 -4.80 8.49 3.84
CA LEU A 65 -5.63 7.72 4.77
C LEU A 65 -6.93 8.46 5.13
N LYS A 66 -6.86 9.79 5.28
CA LYS A 66 -8.05 10.67 5.40
C LYS A 66 -8.95 10.57 4.17
N LYS A 67 -8.39 10.66 2.95
CA LYS A 67 -9.14 10.57 1.68
C LYS A 67 -9.87 9.24 1.48
N ILE A 68 -9.43 8.17 2.16
CA ILE A 68 -10.04 6.84 2.05
C ILE A 68 -10.91 6.44 3.25
N ASN A 69 -11.17 7.37 4.18
CA ASN A 69 -11.99 7.18 5.39
C ASN A 69 -11.53 5.97 6.24
N ARG A 70 -10.23 5.82 6.47
CA ARG A 70 -9.71 4.83 7.42
C ARG A 70 -9.59 5.47 8.81
N GLU A 71 -10.28 4.87 9.78
CA GLU A 71 -10.50 5.44 11.12
C GLU A 71 -9.26 5.42 12.03
N ASP A 72 -8.24 4.62 11.70
CA ASP A 72 -7.00 4.58 12.49
C ASP A 72 -5.74 4.63 11.61
N PRO A 73 -5.24 5.84 11.30
CA PRO A 73 -3.96 6.02 10.63
C PRO A 73 -2.76 5.61 11.49
N ALA A 74 -2.89 5.66 12.81
CA ALA A 74 -1.79 5.37 13.74
C ALA A 74 -1.45 3.87 13.76
N ALA A 75 -2.43 3.00 13.51
CA ALA A 75 -2.18 1.58 13.31
C ALA A 75 -1.38 1.24 12.04
N LEU A 76 -1.36 2.12 11.03
CA LEU A 76 -0.74 1.88 9.73
C LEU A 76 0.53 2.71 9.49
N LEU A 77 0.79 3.71 10.32
CA LEU A 77 1.93 4.61 10.17
C LEU A 77 2.82 4.55 11.40
N PRO A 78 4.16 4.48 11.21
CA PRO A 78 5.07 4.69 12.33
C PRO A 78 4.88 6.11 12.89
N SER A 79 5.05 6.26 14.20
CA SER A 79 4.89 7.55 14.91
C SER A 79 5.99 8.56 14.59
N VAL A 80 7.16 8.08 14.14
CA VAL A 80 8.31 8.89 13.72
C VAL A 80 9.02 8.24 12.54
N TYR A 81 9.62 9.04 11.67
CA TYR A 81 10.61 8.55 10.73
C TYR A 81 11.94 8.49 11.48
N ASP A 82 12.44 7.28 11.75
CA ASP A 82 13.66 7.06 12.51
C ASP A 82 14.93 7.03 11.63
N GLY A 83 14.79 7.25 10.32
CA GLY A 83 15.91 7.17 9.37
C GLY A 83 16.47 5.75 9.18
N THR A 84 15.92 4.75 9.86
CA THR A 84 16.33 3.33 9.77
C THR A 84 15.34 2.48 9.01
N THR A 85 14.19 3.05 8.63
CA THR A 85 13.21 2.43 7.71
C THR A 85 13.74 2.42 6.26
N THR A 86 15.00 2.05 6.08
CA THR A 86 15.49 1.33 4.90
C THR A 86 15.42 -0.14 5.26
N HIS A 87 14.28 -0.77 5.03
CA HIS A 87 14.32 -2.19 4.75
C HIS A 87 14.52 -2.30 3.26
N ASP A 88 15.79 -2.48 2.89
CA ASP A 88 16.30 -2.75 1.54
C ASP A 88 15.19 -3.31 0.63
N ILE A 89 14.82 -2.51 -0.37
CA ILE A 89 13.88 -2.92 -1.44
C ILE A 89 14.61 -3.89 -2.36
#